data_AF-A0A2E5X312-F1
#
_entry.id   AF-A0A2E5X312-F1
#
_cell.length_a   1.000
_cell.length_b   1.000
_cell.length_c   1.000
_cell.angle_alpha   90.00
_cell.angle_beta   90.00
_cell.angle_gamma   90.00
#
_symmetry.space_group_name_H-M   'P 1'
#
loop_
_entity.id
_entity.type
_entity.pdbx_description
1 polymer ?
#
loop_
_entity_poly.entity_id
_entity_poly.type
_entity_poly.pdbx_seq_one_letter_code
_entity_poly.pdbx_strand_id
1 'polypeptide(L)'
;MDTARASTPSISCCGTLRSPAHRTPVEPLRINSRLVIPPRDLSASYARSGGPGGQNINKVSTKVVLRFSVTASEALGERRRQLLSRALGQRLTTAGELVIHASRHRTRARNLEDARQRLADILAAALRPRTTRKATRPTRASNRKRLERKQRRGDLKRSRRPPADS
;
A
#
# COMPACT_ATOMS: atom_id res chain seq x y z
N MET A 1 -49.06 -39.39 -26.76
CA MET A 1 -48.95 -38.02 -27.28
C MET A 1 -48.50 -37.14 -26.13
N ASP A 2 -47.22 -36.80 -26.18
CA ASP A 2 -46.47 -35.99 -25.21
C ASP A 2 -47.01 -34.56 -25.10
N THR A 3 -47.00 -34.01 -23.88
CA THR A 3 -46.70 -32.59 -23.70
C THR A 3 -46.10 -32.34 -22.33
N ALA A 4 -44.79 -32.08 -22.34
CA ALA A 4 -43.96 -31.78 -21.18
C ALA A 4 -44.31 -30.40 -20.59
N ARG A 5 -44.44 -30.33 -19.26
CA ARG A 5 -44.53 -29.08 -18.50
C ARG A 5 -43.16 -28.81 -17.88
N ALA A 6 -42.38 -27.94 -18.51
CA ALA A 6 -41.03 -27.59 -18.07
C ALA A 6 -41.07 -26.71 -16.80
N SER A 7 -40.27 -27.15 -15.83
CA SER A 7 -39.93 -26.46 -14.58
C SER A 7 -39.15 -25.17 -14.85
N THR A 8 -39.60 -24.05 -14.30
CA THR A 8 -38.86 -22.78 -14.28
C THR A 8 -37.90 -22.74 -13.09
N PRO A 9 -36.59 -22.50 -13.28
CA PRO A 9 -35.68 -22.26 -12.17
C PRO A 9 -35.83 -20.84 -11.61
N SER A 10 -35.98 -20.77 -10.28
CA SER A 10 -35.84 -19.57 -9.45
C SER A 10 -34.43 -19.01 -9.59
N ILE A 11 -34.29 -17.88 -10.31
CA ILE A 11 -33.05 -17.10 -10.31
C ILE A 11 -33.07 -16.22 -9.08
N SER A 12 -32.29 -16.65 -8.09
CA SER A 12 -31.87 -15.90 -6.92
C SER A 12 -31.58 -14.44 -7.27
N CYS A 13 -32.38 -13.54 -6.71
CA CYS A 13 -32.19 -12.10 -6.81
C CYS A 13 -30.84 -11.69 -6.19
N CYS A 14 -29.88 -11.50 -7.08
CA CYS A 14 -29.04 -10.32 -7.20
C CYS A 14 -28.63 -9.66 -5.86
N GLY A 15 -27.42 -10.02 -5.40
CA GLY A 15 -26.70 -9.24 -4.39
C GLY A 15 -26.64 -7.78 -4.80
N THR A 16 -27.14 -6.93 -3.91
CA THR A 16 -27.23 -5.48 -4.05
C THR A 16 -25.88 -4.88 -4.46
N LEU A 17 -25.74 -4.56 -5.75
CA LEU A 17 -24.77 -3.58 -6.23
C LEU A 17 -25.14 -2.25 -5.59
N ARG A 18 -24.56 -2.00 -4.43
CA ARG A 18 -24.66 -0.76 -3.68
C ARG A 18 -24.18 0.36 -4.59
N SER A 19 -25.13 1.09 -5.17
CA SER A 19 -24.88 2.25 -6.02
C SER A 19 -23.87 3.18 -5.33
N PRO A 20 -22.73 3.50 -5.94
CA PRO A 20 -21.81 4.48 -5.35
C PRO A 20 -22.41 5.86 -5.54
N ALA A 21 -23.26 6.26 -4.57
CA ALA A 21 -23.78 7.60 -4.47
C ALA A 21 -22.65 8.63 -4.66
N HIS A 22 -22.85 9.55 -5.60
CA HIS A 22 -22.05 10.75 -5.89
C HIS A 22 -20.54 10.55 -6.13
N ARG A 23 -20.14 9.52 -6.90
CA ARG A 23 -18.77 9.42 -7.42
C ARG A 23 -18.52 10.57 -8.41
N THR A 24 -17.76 11.59 -8.01
CA THR A 24 -17.40 12.68 -8.92
C THR A 24 -16.17 12.29 -9.74
N PRO A 25 -16.21 12.45 -11.07
CA PRO A 25 -15.03 12.29 -11.91
C PRO A 25 -14.02 13.37 -11.51
N VAL A 26 -12.79 12.94 -11.26
CA VAL A 26 -11.67 13.83 -10.93
C VAL A 26 -10.76 13.97 -12.14
N GLU A 27 -9.97 15.02 -12.20
CA GLU A 27 -8.98 15.21 -13.27
C GLU A 27 -7.90 14.12 -13.29
N PRO A 28 -7.27 13.84 -14.45
CA PRO A 28 -6.16 12.89 -14.53
C PRO A 28 -5.03 13.28 -13.56
N LEU A 29 -4.44 12.29 -12.88
CA LEU A 29 -3.36 12.51 -11.93
C LEU A 29 -2.01 12.10 -12.54
N ARG A 30 -1.11 13.07 -12.72
CA ARG A 30 0.25 12.82 -13.18
C ARG A 30 1.14 12.53 -11.97
N ILE A 31 1.74 11.35 -11.93
CA ILE A 31 2.67 10.97 -10.85
C ILE A 31 4.11 11.24 -11.28
N ASN A 32 4.46 10.80 -12.49
CA ASN A 32 5.79 10.96 -13.10
C ASN A 32 5.63 11.17 -14.61
N SER A 33 6.70 11.54 -15.31
CA SER A 33 6.71 11.70 -16.77
C SER A 33 6.23 10.47 -17.56
N ARG A 34 6.29 9.28 -16.96
CA ARG A 34 5.91 8.00 -17.58
C ARG A 34 4.62 7.38 -17.04
N LEU A 35 3.97 8.01 -16.05
CA LEU A 35 2.78 7.45 -15.40
C LEU A 35 1.74 8.54 -15.13
N VAL A 36 0.63 8.40 -15.85
CA VAL A 36 -0.58 9.21 -15.68
C VAL A 36 -1.71 8.26 -15.31
N ILE A 37 -2.38 8.52 -14.20
CA ILE A 37 -3.59 7.80 -13.81
C ILE A 37 -4.79 8.46 -14.51
N PRO A 38 -5.56 7.70 -15.28
CA PRO A 38 -6.75 8.21 -15.93
C PRO A 38 -7.85 8.53 -14.89
N PRO A 39 -8.72 9.49 -15.18
CA PRO A 39 -9.77 9.93 -14.25
C PRO A 39 -10.73 8.80 -13.84
N ARG A 40 -10.92 7.80 -14.72
CA ARG A 40 -11.80 6.63 -14.50
C ARG A 40 -11.39 5.74 -13.31
N ASP A 41 -10.09 5.70 -13.01
CA ASP A 41 -9.55 4.86 -11.94
C ASP A 41 -9.58 5.56 -10.57
N LEU A 42 -9.93 6.84 -10.58
CA LEU A 42 -9.98 7.70 -9.41
C LEU A 42 -11.42 8.05 -9.07
N SER A 43 -11.70 8.13 -7.78
CA SER A 43 -12.98 8.64 -7.32
C SER A 43 -12.84 9.47 -6.07
N ALA A 44 -13.46 10.65 -6.12
CA ALA A 44 -13.64 11.48 -4.94
C ALA A 44 -15.08 11.37 -4.44
N SER A 45 -15.20 11.11 -3.15
CA SER A 45 -16.43 11.26 -2.37
C SER A 45 -16.23 12.30 -1.28
N TYR A 46 -17.27 13.06 -0.97
CA TYR A 46 -17.20 14.13 0.02
C TYR A 46 -17.98 13.71 1.27
N ALA A 47 -17.35 13.85 2.42
CA ALA A 47 -17.93 13.53 3.71
C ALA A 47 -17.90 14.75 4.63
N ARG A 48 -18.63 14.67 5.74
CA ARG A 48 -18.55 15.65 6.82
C ARG A 48 -17.28 15.39 7.63
N SER A 49 -16.57 16.45 8.02
CA SER A 49 -15.43 16.36 8.93
C SER A 49 -15.95 16.18 10.35
N GLY A 50 -15.59 15.07 11.01
CA GLY A 50 -15.99 14.83 12.40
C GLY A 50 -15.06 15.58 13.36
N GLY A 51 -15.62 16.53 14.11
CA GLY A 51 -14.92 17.23 15.18
C GLY A 51 -15.93 17.96 16.09
N PRO A 52 -15.71 18.02 17.41
CA PRO A 52 -16.57 18.76 18.32
C PRO A 52 -16.38 20.27 18.12
N GLY A 53 -17.40 20.98 17.64
CA GLY A 53 -17.52 22.43 17.85
C GLY A 53 -17.74 23.31 16.61
N GLY A 54 -18.85 24.04 16.61
CA GLY A 54 -19.07 25.23 15.78
C GLY A 54 -20.02 25.05 14.60
N GLN A 55 -20.97 25.98 14.44
CA GLN A 55 -22.06 25.94 13.43
C GLN A 55 -21.58 25.68 11.98
N ASN A 56 -20.33 26.02 11.65
CA ASN A 56 -19.76 25.79 10.32
C ASN A 56 -19.31 24.35 10.04
N ILE A 57 -18.96 23.55 11.07
CA ILE A 57 -18.45 22.18 10.89
C ILE A 57 -19.58 21.23 10.44
N ASN A 58 -20.82 21.52 10.81
CA ASN A 58 -21.96 20.65 10.54
C ASN A 58 -22.63 20.86 9.16
N LYS A 59 -22.38 22.01 8.50
CA LYS A 59 -23.08 22.38 7.24
C LYS A 59 -22.31 22.04 5.96
N VAL A 60 -20.98 21.97 6.00
CA VAL A 60 -20.17 21.82 4.77
C VAL A 60 -19.43 20.48 4.76
N SER A 61 -19.72 19.62 3.77
CA SER A 61 -18.97 18.38 3.50
C SER A 61 -17.54 18.67 3.02
N THR A 62 -16.64 19.08 3.91
CA THR A 62 -15.27 19.50 3.57
C THR A 62 -14.29 18.33 3.45
N LYS A 63 -14.56 17.19 4.10
CA LYS A 63 -13.69 16.01 4.08
C LYS A 63 -13.75 15.35 2.71
N VAL A 64 -12.58 15.08 2.13
CA VAL A 64 -12.44 14.36 0.86
C VAL A 64 -11.98 12.94 1.14
N VAL A 65 -12.64 11.98 0.50
CA VAL A 65 -12.24 10.58 0.45
C VAL A 65 -11.89 10.27 -1.01
N LEU A 66 -10.60 10.12 -1.29
CA LEU A 66 -10.10 9.76 -2.60
C LEU A 66 -9.84 8.24 -2.63
N ARG A 67 -10.47 7.52 -3.55
CA ARG A 67 -10.22 6.09 -3.77
C ARG A 67 -9.56 5.89 -5.12
N PHE A 68 -8.55 5.02 -5.14
CA PHE A 68 -7.83 4.62 -6.34
C PHE A 68 -7.80 3.09 -6.44
N SER A 69 -8.30 2.54 -7.54
CA SER A 69 -8.35 1.09 -7.76
C SER A 69 -7.06 0.61 -8.42
N VAL A 70 -6.14 0.04 -7.63
CA VAL A 70 -4.81 -0.39 -8.10
C VAL A 70 -4.90 -1.64 -8.97
N THR A 71 -5.79 -2.57 -8.62
CA THR A 71 -5.97 -3.86 -9.30
C THR A 71 -6.67 -3.74 -10.66
N ALA A 72 -7.63 -2.83 -10.75
CA ALA A 72 -8.45 -2.60 -11.94
C ALA A 72 -7.83 -1.60 -12.94
N SER A 73 -6.82 -0.84 -12.53
CA SER A 73 -6.20 0.18 -13.39
C SER A 73 -5.30 -0.46 -14.45
N GLU A 74 -5.71 -0.36 -15.71
CA GLU A 74 -4.91 -0.78 -16.86
C GLU A 74 -3.68 0.09 -17.08
N ALA A 75 -3.73 1.36 -16.65
CA ALA A 75 -2.65 2.34 -16.85
C ALA A 75 -1.35 1.98 -16.10
N LEU A 76 -1.45 1.17 -15.04
CA LEU A 76 -0.30 0.75 -14.25
C LEU A 76 0.54 -0.31 -14.99
N GLY A 77 -0.06 -1.14 -15.84
CA GLY A 77 0.59 -2.32 -16.40
C GLY A 77 0.97 -3.36 -15.34
N GLU A 78 1.23 -4.59 -15.76
CA GLU A 78 1.36 -5.73 -14.85
C GLU A 78 2.44 -5.56 -13.78
N ARG A 79 3.64 -5.13 -14.20
CA ARG A 79 4.79 -4.99 -13.30
C ARG A 79 4.54 -3.95 -12.20
N ARG A 80 3.98 -2.78 -12.53
CA ARG A 80 3.76 -1.72 -11.54
C ARG A 80 2.62 -2.09 -10.61
N ARG A 81 1.57 -2.73 -11.14
CA ARG A 81 0.47 -3.28 -10.34
C ARG A 81 0.99 -4.24 -9.28
N GLN A 82 1.82 -5.22 -9.65
CA GLN A 82 2.40 -6.17 -8.69
C GLN A 82 3.29 -5.49 -7.65
N LEU A 83 4.13 -4.53 -8.06
CA LEU A 83 4.96 -3.76 -7.12
C LEU A 83 4.12 -2.97 -6.12
N LEU A 84 3.08 -2.27 -6.61
CA LEU A 84 2.16 -1.51 -5.77
C LEU A 84 1.38 -2.42 -4.81
N SER A 85 0.88 -3.56 -5.28
CA SER A 85 0.18 -4.53 -4.41
C SER A 85 1.09 -5.07 -3.30
N ARG A 86 2.37 -5.32 -3.59
CA ARG A 86 3.35 -5.77 -2.59
C ARG A 86 3.74 -4.65 -1.62
N ALA A 87 3.96 -3.44 -2.12
CA ALA A 87 4.39 -2.30 -1.31
C ALA A 87 3.26 -1.72 -0.44
N LEU A 88 2.03 -1.71 -0.95
CA LEU A 88 0.87 -1.11 -0.32
C LEU A 88 -0.08 -2.15 0.30
N GLY A 89 0.28 -3.43 0.34
CA GLY A 89 -0.63 -4.51 0.75
C GLY A 89 -1.40 -4.24 2.06
N GLN A 90 -0.75 -3.68 3.08
CA GLN A 90 -1.40 -3.31 4.36
C GLN A 90 -2.34 -2.10 4.28
N ARG A 91 -2.21 -1.27 3.25
CA ARG A 91 -3.00 -0.06 3.00
C ARG A 91 -4.12 -0.27 1.98
N LEU A 92 -4.17 -1.43 1.33
CA LEU A 92 -5.19 -1.75 0.35
C LEU A 92 -6.40 -2.39 1.02
N THR A 93 -7.58 -2.06 0.50
CA THR A 93 -8.83 -2.74 0.84
C THR A 93 -8.84 -4.15 0.24
N THR A 94 -9.71 -5.05 0.69
CA THR A 94 -9.92 -6.40 0.10
C THR A 94 -10.15 -6.37 -1.42
N ALA A 95 -10.75 -5.29 -1.94
CA ALA A 95 -10.96 -5.08 -3.37
C ALA A 95 -9.72 -4.56 -4.14
N GLY A 96 -8.58 -4.35 -3.47
CA GLY A 96 -7.37 -3.79 -4.08
C GLY A 96 -7.42 -2.28 -4.30
N GLU A 97 -8.22 -1.57 -3.50
CA GLU A 97 -8.36 -0.12 -3.56
C GLU A 97 -7.57 0.59 -2.47
N LEU A 98 -6.84 1.64 -2.84
CA LEU A 98 -6.20 2.57 -1.91
C LEU A 98 -7.18 3.70 -1.58
N VAL A 99 -7.43 3.91 -0.29
CA VAL A 99 -8.34 4.96 0.20
C VAL A 99 -7.54 6.01 0.97
N ILE A 100 -7.67 7.27 0.59
CA ILE A 100 -7.01 8.42 1.21
C ILE A 100 -8.07 9.36 1.76
N HIS A 101 -7.89 9.80 3.00
CA HIS A 101 -8.74 10.77 3.67
C HIS A 101 -8.00 12.09 3.83
N ALA A 102 -8.60 13.19 3.41
CA ALA A 102 -8.09 14.55 3.60
C ALA A 102 -9.17 15.45 4.20
N SER A 103 -8.86 16.05 5.35
CA SER A 103 -9.74 16.99 6.05
C SER A 103 -8.95 18.10 6.75
N ARG A 104 -7.73 18.39 6.26
CA ARG A 104 -6.80 19.35 6.89
C ARG A 104 -7.25 20.80 6.70
N HIS A 105 -7.94 21.08 5.61
CA HIS A 105 -8.34 22.43 5.21
C HIS A 105 -9.84 22.67 5.36
N ARG A 106 -10.22 23.95 5.46
CA ARG A 106 -11.63 24.38 5.54
C ARG A 106 -12.38 24.30 4.20
N THR A 107 -11.68 24.24 3.07
CA THR A 107 -12.29 24.20 1.74
C THR A 107 -12.13 22.84 1.06
N ARG A 108 -13.15 22.42 0.31
CA ARG A 108 -13.16 21.14 -0.42
C ARG A 108 -12.04 21.05 -1.45
N ALA A 109 -11.82 22.12 -2.23
CA ALA A 109 -10.80 22.17 -3.27
C ALA A 109 -9.39 21.94 -2.71
N ARG A 110 -9.05 22.58 -1.57
CA ARG A 110 -7.74 22.38 -0.93
C ARG A 110 -7.59 20.96 -0.37
N ASN A 111 -8.66 20.37 0.17
CA ASN A 111 -8.62 18.99 0.62
C ASN A 111 -8.51 17.98 -0.53
N LEU A 112 -9.11 18.29 -1.69
CA LEU A 112 -8.97 17.48 -2.89
C LEU A 112 -7.51 17.49 -3.37
N GLU A 113 -6.89 18.67 -3.42
CA GLU A 113 -5.49 18.81 -3.82
C GLU A 113 -4.54 18.11 -2.83
N ASP A 114 -4.76 18.27 -1.52
CA ASP A 114 -4.00 17.54 -0.48
C ASP A 114 -4.15 16.02 -0.64
N ALA A 115 -5.35 15.51 -0.94
CA ALA A 115 -5.57 14.09 -1.22
C ALA A 115 -4.82 13.61 -2.46
N ARG A 116 -4.81 14.41 -3.54
CA ARG A 116 -4.11 14.12 -4.80
C ARG A 116 -2.60 14.09 -4.61
N GLN A 117 -2.06 15.08 -3.91
CA GLN A 117 -0.63 15.15 -3.62
C GLN A 117 -0.19 13.95 -2.79
N ARG A 118 -0.92 13.61 -1.73
CA ARG A 118 -0.62 12.41 -0.92
C ARG A 118 -0.70 11.12 -1.72
N LEU A 119 -1.66 11.01 -2.64
CA LEU A 119 -1.76 9.86 -3.54
C LEU A 119 -0.52 9.77 -4.42
N ALA A 120 -0.11 10.88 -5.04
CA ALA A 120 1.08 10.95 -5.87
C ALA A 120 2.34 10.57 -5.08
N ASP A 121 2.51 11.10 -3.86
CA ASP A 121 3.66 10.82 -3.01
C ASP A 121 3.74 9.34 -2.61
N ILE A 122 2.62 8.74 -2.21
CA ILE A 122 2.54 7.32 -1.85
C ILE A 122 2.91 6.44 -3.04
N LEU A 123 2.36 6.75 -4.22
CA LEU A 123 2.62 5.98 -5.43
C LEU A 123 4.06 6.16 -5.91
N ALA A 124 4.60 7.38 -5.85
CA ALA A 124 5.99 7.66 -6.19
C ALA A 124 6.96 6.91 -5.26
N ALA A 125 6.69 6.90 -3.95
CA ALA A 125 7.48 6.16 -2.98
C ALA A 125 7.41 4.64 -3.20
N ALA A 126 6.22 4.11 -3.49
CA ALA A 126 6.02 2.68 -3.73
C ALA A 126 6.64 2.19 -5.05
N LEU A 127 6.70 3.06 -6.06
CA LEU A 127 7.35 2.77 -7.35
C LEU A 127 8.86 3.01 -7.34
N ARG A 128 9.40 3.63 -6.28
CA ARG A 128 10.84 3.88 -6.17
C ARG A 128 11.57 2.54 -6.10
N PRO A 129 12.54 2.28 -6.98
CA PRO A 129 13.29 1.04 -6.95
C PRO A 129 14.02 0.91 -5.62
N ARG A 130 13.73 -0.16 -4.88
CA ARG A 130 14.45 -0.46 -3.64
C ARG A 130 15.88 -0.88 -4.00
N THR A 131 16.86 -0.09 -3.57
CA THR A 131 18.26 -0.46 -3.75
C THR A 131 18.55 -1.76 -3.00
N THR A 132 19.14 -2.73 -3.69
CA THR A 132 19.54 -3.99 -3.07
C THR A 132 20.66 -3.72 -2.07
N ARG A 133 20.46 -4.10 -0.80
CA ARG A 133 21.53 -4.03 0.20
C ARG A 133 22.65 -4.97 -0.22
N LYS A 134 23.81 -4.41 -0.55
CA LYS A 134 25.03 -5.20 -0.72
C LYS A 134 25.50 -5.61 0.68
N ALA A 135 25.62 -6.92 0.92
CA ALA A 135 26.15 -7.42 2.19
C ALA A 135 27.57 -6.88 2.39
N THR A 136 27.81 -6.27 3.55
CA THR A 136 29.14 -5.79 3.93
C THR A 136 30.02 -6.98 4.26
N ARG A 137 31.24 -7.02 3.70
CA ARG A 137 32.26 -8.00 4.11
C ARG A 137 32.58 -7.82 5.61
N PRO A 138 32.89 -8.89 6.36
CA PRO A 138 33.37 -8.78 7.73
C PRO A 138 34.55 -7.81 7.83
N THR A 139 34.56 -6.97 8.86
CA THR A 139 35.65 -6.00 9.03
C THR A 139 36.97 -6.69 9.34
N ARG A 140 38.10 -6.07 8.96
CA ARG A 140 39.45 -6.56 9.31
C ARG A 140 39.61 -6.79 10.81
N ALA A 141 39.06 -5.89 11.63
CA ALA A 141 39.07 -6.01 13.09
C ALA A 141 38.27 -7.24 13.58
N SER A 142 37.11 -7.55 12.97
CA SER A 142 36.34 -8.76 13.29
C SER A 142 37.14 -10.02 12.98
N ASN A 143 37.82 -10.05 11.82
CA ASN A 143 38.67 -11.18 11.43
C ASN A 143 39.87 -11.36 12.39
N ARG A 144 40.53 -10.26 12.79
CA ARG A 144 41.64 -10.30 13.76
C ARG A 144 41.18 -10.83 15.11
N LYS A 145 40.09 -10.28 15.67
CA LYS A 145 39.50 -10.75 16.94
C LYS A 145 39.09 -12.23 16.87
N ARG A 146 38.61 -12.72 15.72
CA ARG A 146 38.30 -14.14 15.53
C ARG A 146 39.55 -15.01 15.64
N LEU A 147 40.65 -14.60 14.99
CA LEU A 147 41.93 -15.31 15.01
C LEU A 147 42.55 -15.32 16.42
N GLU A 148 42.60 -14.18 17.09
CA GLU A 148 43.10 -14.06 18.47
C GLU A 148 42.30 -14.95 19.43
N ARG A 149 40.96 -14.94 19.31
CA ARG A 149 40.09 -15.79 20.14
C ARG A 149 40.30 -17.28 19.86
N LYS A 150 40.57 -17.66 18.61
CA LYS A 150 40.90 -19.04 18.21
C LYS A 150 42.23 -19.47 18.84
N GLN A 151 43.25 -18.61 18.80
CA GLN A 151 44.56 -18.88 19.42
C GLN A 151 44.43 -19.04 20.94
N ARG A 152 43.85 -18.05 21.64
CA ARG A 152 43.64 -18.11 23.10
C ARG A 152 42.90 -19.38 23.53
N ARG A 153 41.87 -19.79 22.77
CA ARG A 153 41.12 -21.03 23.05
C ARG A 153 41.96 -22.28 22.81
N GLY A 154 42.84 -22.28 21.82
CA GLY A 154 43.79 -23.37 21.58
C GLY A 154 44.81 -23.52 22.69
N ASP A 155 45.34 -22.39 23.18
CA ASP A 155 46.31 -22.36 24.27
C ASP A 155 45.68 -22.82 25.59
N LEU A 156 44.47 -22.33 25.90
CA LEU A 156 43.69 -22.78 27.05
C LEU A 156 43.34 -24.27 26.99
N LYS A 157 43.13 -24.83 25.79
CA LYS A 157 42.90 -26.28 25.63
C LYS A 157 44.19 -27.08 25.85
N ARG A 158 45.35 -26.57 25.42
CA ARG A 158 46.65 -27.21 25.65
C ARG A 158 47.02 -27.23 27.12
N SER A 159 46.85 -26.11 27.82
CA SER A 159 47.16 -26.01 29.25
C SER A 159 46.27 -26.88 30.14
N ARG A 160 45.14 -27.36 29.63
CA ARG A 160 44.21 -28.27 30.33
C ARG A 160 44.47 -29.75 30.03
N ARG A 161 45.40 -30.10 29.14
CA ARG A 161 45.72 -31.51 28.90
C ARG A 161 46.51 -32.03 30.10
N PRO A 162 46.13 -33.19 30.68
CA PRO A 162 46.95 -33.83 31.69
C PRO A 162 48.36 -34.12 31.11
N PRO A 163 49.41 -34.08 31.94
CA PRO A 163 50.74 -34.47 31.50
C PRO A 163 50.66 -35.90 30.93
N ALA A 164 51.35 -36.13 29.81
CA ALA A 164 51.43 -37.48 29.27
C ALA A 164 52.24 -38.32 30.26
N ASP A 165 51.62 -39.36 30.81
CA ASP A 165 52.25 -40.29 31.73
C ASP A 165 53.55 -40.81 31.10
N SER A 166 54.65 -40.57 31.82
CA SER A 166 56.02 -41.00 31.48
C SER A 166 56.43 -42.13 32.41
#